data_AF-M5IR47-F1
#
_entry.id   AF-M5IR47-F1
#
_cell.length_a   1.000
_cell.length_b   1.000
_cell.length_c   1.000
_cell.angle_alpha   90.00
_cell.angle_beta   90.00
_cell.angle_gamma   90.00
#
_symmetry.space_group_name_H-M   'P 1'
#
loop_
_entity.id
_entity.type
_entity.pdbx_description
1 polymer ?
#
loop_
_entity_poly.entity_id
_entity_poly.type
_entity_poly.pdbx_seq_one_letter_code
_entity_poly.pdbx_strand_id
1 'polypeptide(L)' 'MIKQYFKDNCISIRQWAKKHDLSERTTYMVINGQVLGEKNHATSRKVFEALLSEGIIKELPSALKSEREESKAS' A
#
# COMPACT_ATOMS: atom_id res chain seq x y z
N MET A 1 6.14 7.47 8.88
CA MET A 1 5.71 6.10 8.50
C MET A 1 4.20 6.09 8.32
N ILE A 2 3.67 5.37 7.33
CA ILE A 2 2.24 5.36 6.95
C ILE A 2 1.31 5.22 8.17
N LYS A 3 1.66 4.35 9.12
CA LYS A 3 0.96 4.19 10.41
C LYS A 3 0.69 5.50 11.14
N GLN A 4 1.66 6.40 11.21
CA GLN A 4 1.54 7.65 11.95
C GLN A 4 0.53 8.58 11.29
N TYR A 5 0.52 8.66 9.96
CA TYR A 5 -0.49 9.41 9.22
C TYR A 5 -1.91 8.95 9.57
N PHE A 6 -2.16 7.64 9.60
CA PHE A 6 -3.48 7.10 9.98
C PHE A 6 -3.86 7.46 11.42
N LYS A 7 -2.90 7.45 12.35
CA LYS A 7 -3.15 7.85 13.73
C LYS A 7 -3.45 9.34 13.86
N ASP A 8 -2.62 10.18 13.27
CA ASP A 8 -2.71 11.65 13.38
C ASP A 8 -3.99 12.19 12.73
N ASN A 9 -4.48 11.52 11.68
CA ASN A 9 -5.71 11.89 10.98
C ASN A 9 -6.94 11.10 11.47
N CYS A 10 -6.83 10.34 12.57
CA CYS A 10 -7.93 9.53 13.12
C CYS A 10 -8.58 8.57 12.10
N ILE A 11 -7.80 8.06 11.15
CA ILE A 11 -8.27 7.17 10.08
C ILE A 11 -8.24 5.72 10.60
N SER A 12 -9.39 5.07 10.61
CA SER A 12 -9.48 3.64 10.87
C SER A 12 -8.95 2.84 9.69
N ILE A 13 -7.85 2.10 9.90
CA ILE A 13 -7.24 1.22 8.90
C ILE A 13 -8.28 0.26 8.31
N ARG A 14 -9.16 -0.32 9.14
CA ARG A 14 -10.22 -1.22 8.71
C ARG A 14 -11.20 -0.53 7.76
N GLN A 15 -11.72 0.63 8.16
CA GLN A 15 -12.72 1.35 7.35
C GLN A 15 -12.11 1.84 6.04
N TRP A 16 -10.88 2.32 6.08
CA TRP A 16 -10.12 2.70 4.90
C TRP A 16 -9.95 1.49 3.96
N ALA A 17 -9.49 0.33 4.47
CA ALA A 17 -9.36 -0.88 3.65
C ALA A 17 -10.68 -1.27 2.94
N LYS A 18 -11.81 -1.23 3.67
CA LYS A 18 -13.14 -1.52 3.09
C LYS A 18 -13.55 -0.52 2.01
N LYS A 19 -13.33 0.78 2.23
CA LYS A 19 -13.62 1.83 1.24
C LYS A 19 -12.90 1.60 -0.09
N HIS A 20 -11.71 1.02 -0.04
CA HIS A 20 -10.87 0.76 -1.22
C HIS A 20 -10.95 -0.69 -1.74
N ASP A 21 -11.88 -1.51 -1.22
CA ASP A 21 -11.99 -2.94 -1.56
C ASP A 21 -10.67 -3.72 -1.39
N LEU A 22 -9.95 -3.44 -0.31
CA LEU A 22 -8.66 -4.04 0.01
C LEU A 22 -8.79 -5.10 1.11
N SER A 23 -7.90 -6.10 1.07
CA SER A 23 -7.78 -7.06 2.16
C SER A 23 -7.38 -6.35 3.47
N GLU A 24 -8.21 -6.45 4.50
CA GLU A 24 -7.94 -5.85 5.81
C GLU A 24 -6.57 -6.31 6.34
N ARG A 25 -6.29 -7.62 6.30
CA ARG A 25 -5.05 -8.21 6.80
C ARG A 25 -3.81 -7.62 6.11
N THR A 26 -3.81 -7.61 4.78
CA THR A 26 -2.68 -7.06 4.01
C THR A 26 -2.51 -5.57 4.25
N THR A 27 -3.62 -4.83 4.33
CA THR A 27 -3.61 -3.39 4.60
C THR A 27 -3.01 -3.08 5.96
N TYR A 28 -3.37 -3.82 7.00
CA TYR A 28 -2.76 -3.70 8.33
C TYR A 28 -1.25 -3.98 8.29
N MET A 29 -0.82 -5.01 7.56
CA MET A 29 0.60 -5.33 7.44
C MET A 29 1.39 -4.23 6.74
N VAL A 30 0.88 -3.70 5.62
CA VAL A 30 1.51 -2.60 4.88
C VAL A 30 1.57 -1.33 5.73
N ILE A 31 0.45 -0.91 6.32
CA ILE A 31 0.40 0.33 7.12
C ILE A 31 1.32 0.23 8.34
N ASN A 32 1.40 -0.94 8.98
CA ASN A 32 2.32 -1.19 10.10
C ASN A 32 3.79 -1.39 9.67
N GLY A 33 4.11 -1.40 8.38
CA GLY A 33 5.47 -1.57 7.86
C GLY A 33 6.00 -3.02 7.89
N GLN A 34 5.11 -4.01 8.03
CA GLN A 34 5.45 -5.44 8.07
C GLN A 34 5.59 -6.05 6.68
N VAL A 35 5.05 -5.39 5.65
CA VAL A 35 5.16 -5.81 4.24
C VAL A 35 5.69 -4.62 3.44
N LEU A 36 6.85 -4.81 2.82
CA LEU A 36 7.57 -3.80 2.02
C LEU A 36 7.43 -4.03 0.50
N GLY A 37 6.53 -4.92 0.08
CA GLY A 37 6.27 -5.22 -1.33
C GLY A 37 6.91 -6.50 -1.86
N GLU A 38 7.70 -7.24 -1.06
CA GLU A 38 8.39 -8.47 -1.50
C GLU A 38 7.58 -9.77 -1.32
N LYS A 39 6.56 -9.78 -0.44
CA LYS A 39 5.71 -10.97 -0.19
C LYS A 39 4.27 -10.67 -0.59
N ASN A 40 3.70 -11.50 -1.47
CA ASN A 40 2.36 -11.32 -2.06
C ASN A 40 2.20 -9.99 -2.82
N HIS A 41 2.94 -9.86 -3.93
CA HIS A 41 3.03 -8.67 -4.77
C HIS A 41 1.65 -8.12 -5.17
N ALA A 42 0.75 -8.93 -5.69
CA ALA A 42 -0.51 -8.43 -6.25
C ALA A 42 -1.43 -7.73 -5.21
N THR A 43 -1.56 -8.26 -3.99
CA THR A 43 -2.46 -7.68 -2.98
C THR A 43 -1.82 -6.53 -2.23
N SER A 44 -0.53 -6.62 -1.90
CA SER A 44 0.20 -5.53 -1.24
C SER A 44 0.38 -4.33 -2.17
N ARG A 45 0.61 -4.56 -3.46
CA ARG A 45 0.70 -3.51 -4.48
C ARG A 45 -0.55 -2.65 -4.56
N LYS A 46 -1.75 -3.24 -4.58
CA LYS A 46 -3.02 -2.50 -4.56
C LYS A 46 -3.12 -1.55 -3.35
N VAL A 47 -2.62 -1.95 -2.19
CA VAL A 47 -2.59 -1.08 -1.00
C VAL A 47 -1.65 0.11 -1.22
N PHE A 48 -0.44 -0.12 -1.74
CA PHE A 48 0.50 0.97 -2.03
C PHE A 48 0.01 1.91 -3.14
N GLU A 49 -0.66 1.39 -4.16
CA GLU A 49 -1.29 2.19 -5.22
C GLU A 49 -2.42 3.06 -4.66
N ALA A 50 -3.27 2.52 -3.78
CA ALA A 50 -4.30 3.31 -3.09
C ALA A 50 -3.69 4.43 -2.22
N LEU A 51 -2.66 4.10 -1.42
CA LEU A 51 -1.93 5.09 -0.62
C LEU A 51 -1.28 6.19 -1.48
N LEU A 52 -0.76 5.84 -2.65
CA LEU A 52 -0.19 6.80 -3.59
C LEU A 52 -1.27 7.68 -4.22
N SER A 53 -2.40 7.09 -4.61
CA SER A 53 -3.51 7.82 -5.24
C SER A 53 -4.15 8.85 -4.29
N GLU A 54 -4.18 8.56 -2.99
CA GLU A 54 -4.65 9.50 -1.96
C GLU A 54 -3.53 10.45 -1.47
N GLY A 55 -2.30 10.35 -2.01
CA GLY A 55 -1.18 11.23 -1.65
C GLY A 55 -0.60 10.98 -0.25
N ILE A 56 -0.93 9.85 0.38
CA ILE A 56 -0.45 9.46 1.71
C ILE A 56 1.05 9.09 1.64
N ILE A 57 1.48 8.53 0.51
CA ILE A 57 2.88 8.32 0.16
C ILE A 57 3.21 9.09 -1.12
N LYS A 58 4.48 9.50 -1.27
CA LYS A 58 4.94 10.27 -2.44
C LYS A 58 5.31 9.38 -3.64
N GLU A 59 5.69 8.13 -3.37
CA GLU A 59 6.13 7.19 -4.39
C GLU A 59 5.91 5.74 -3.92
N LEU A 60 5.87 4.81 -4.88
CA LEU A 60 5.84 3.38 -4.59
C LEU A 60 7.19 2.92 -4.01
N PRO A 61 7.21 1.89 -3.15
CA PRO A 61 8.44 1.21 -2.73
C PRO A 61 9.24 0.71 -3.94
N SER A 62 10.58 0.75 -3.87
CA SER A 62 11.48 0.27 -4.93
C SER A 62 11.19 -1.16 -5.35
N ALA A 63 10.87 -2.03 -4.40
CA ALA A 63 10.48 -3.43 -4.63
C ALA A 63 9.24 -3.60 -5.53
N LEU A 64 8.43 -2.56 -5.69
CA LEU A 64 7.25 -2.53 -6.57
C LEU A 64 7.48 -1.71 -7.86
N LYS A 65 8.59 -0.96 -7.96
CA LYS A 65 8.92 -0.17 -9.15
C LYS A 65 9.46 -1.05 -10.29
N SER A 66 10.21 -2.10 -9.96
CA SER A 66 10.88 -3.00 -10.90
C SER A 66 9.93 -3.70 -11.89
N GLU A 67 8.72 -4.10 -11.48
CA GLU A 67 7.74 -4.70 -12.40
C GLU A 67 7.20 -3.74 -13.48
N ARG A 68 7.25 -2.42 -13.24
CA ARG A 68 6.73 -1.44 -14.21
C ARG A 68 7.63 -1.32 -15.43
N GLU A 69 8.91 -1.64 -15.29
CA GLU A 69 9.87 -1.69 -16.39
C GLU A 69 9.75 -3.00 -17.17
N GLU A 70 9.58 -4.15 -16.49
CA GLU A 70 9.42 -5.45 -17.17
C GLU A 70 8.08 -5.57 -17.91
N SER A 71 6.99 -4.98 -17.41
CA SER A 71 5.67 -5.05 -18.08
C SER A 71 5.54 -4.12 -19.30
N LYS A 72 6.52 -3.24 -19.56
CA LYS A 72 6.56 -2.37 -20.75
C LYS A 72 7.52 -2.89 -21.83
N ALA A 73 8.16 -4.03 -21.59
CA ALA A 73 9.13 -4.65 -22.50
C ALA A 73 8.60 -5.92 -23.20
N SER A 74 7.29 -6.19 -23.17
CA SER A 74 6.61 -7.24 -23.96
C SER A 74 5.60 -6.67 -24.93
#